data_AF-A0A957L3J6-F1
#
_entry.id   AF-A0A957L3J6-F1
#
_cell.length_a   1.000
_cell.length_b   1.000
_cell.length_c   1.000
_cell.angle_alpha   90.00
_cell.angle_beta   90.00
_cell.angle_gamma   90.00
#
_symmetry.space_group_name_H-M   'P 1'
#
loop_
_entity.id
_entity.type
_entity.pdbx_description
1 polymer ?
#
loop_
_entity_poly.entity_id
_entity_poly.type
_entity_poly.pdbx_seq_one_letter_code
_entity_poly.pdbx_strand_id
1 'polypeptide(L)'
;MMLSTQNKALQVSLRCLTHPLSLTMVGLLLLNDRLLKWQFASWWTGKLSDVAGLFFFPFVLTTVISLFWRRRSVGPAAIFLVGWLFALIKLIPAINALAIQLWSALLTAPVAIVLDPSDLLALPVLGLAALLWEREWDRPVPAKLSPAFTLFATSVWSLTLLASLASSCPSDDRIFVIAQINDDYYVYSDLSENSARLDLNTLTWEATAWPSEFSRAEFTSRTEACLPDTDICYQLDNPGAVNKSVDGGLSWQKAWQYPFGRMDYMQRDRDICGSVDTELYDIVIIPGETQGSHLVVIAAGSQGVIVKDLEDNWQRMAVLYANPSPL
;
A
#
# COMPACT_ATOMS: atom_id res chain seq x y z
N MET A 1 -5.46 6.19 -53.79
CA MET A 1 -3.99 6.02 -53.89
C MET A 1 -3.41 6.01 -52.47
N MET A 2 -2.78 4.89 -52.10
CA MET A 2 -2.37 4.50 -50.74
C MET A 2 -1.41 5.49 -50.08
N LEU A 3 -1.73 5.93 -48.86
CA LEU A 3 -0.74 6.42 -47.89
C LEU A 3 -1.06 5.87 -46.50
N SER A 4 -1.03 4.53 -46.34
CA SER A 4 -0.71 3.95 -45.04
C SER A 4 0.79 4.17 -44.82
N THR A 5 1.14 5.40 -44.43
CA THR A 5 2.49 5.75 -44.03
C THR A 5 2.79 4.99 -42.75
N GLN A 6 3.62 3.95 -42.85
CA GLN A 6 4.04 3.11 -41.74
C GLN A 6 4.51 3.98 -40.57
N ASN A 7 3.85 3.84 -39.43
CA ASN A 7 4.24 4.56 -38.23
C ASN A 7 5.36 3.78 -37.52
N LYS A 8 6.60 3.92 -38.02
CA LYS A 8 7.76 3.21 -37.46
C LYS A 8 7.92 3.47 -35.97
N ALA A 9 7.71 4.71 -35.51
CA ALA A 9 7.81 5.08 -34.11
C ALA A 9 6.82 4.30 -33.22
N LEU A 10 5.56 4.20 -33.65
CA LEU A 10 4.55 3.39 -32.95
C LEU A 10 4.91 1.89 -32.93
N GLN A 11 5.43 1.36 -34.03
CA GLN A 11 5.81 -0.06 -34.05
C GLN A 11 7.01 -0.35 -33.14
N VAL A 12 7.98 0.55 -33.10
CA VAL A 12 9.14 0.46 -32.19
C VAL A 12 8.67 0.57 -30.74
N SER A 13 7.77 1.50 -30.40
CA SER A 13 7.27 1.64 -29.03
C SER A 13 6.54 0.38 -28.54
N LEU A 14 5.68 -0.22 -29.38
CA LEU A 14 4.99 -1.47 -29.05
C LEU A 14 5.96 -2.64 -28.89
N ARG A 15 7.04 -2.71 -29.69
CA ARG A 15 8.11 -3.70 -29.52
C ARG A 15 8.88 -3.50 -28.21
N CYS A 16 9.22 -2.27 -27.86
CA CYS A 16 9.86 -1.99 -26.58
C CYS A 16 8.95 -2.37 -25.41
N LEU A 17 7.65 -2.09 -25.49
CA LEU A 17 6.68 -2.40 -24.43
C LEU A 17 6.45 -3.91 -24.27
N THR A 18 6.45 -4.65 -25.38
CA THR A 18 6.32 -6.12 -25.39
C THR A 18 7.67 -6.85 -25.23
N HIS A 19 8.77 -6.12 -25.08
CA HIS A 19 10.09 -6.70 -24.88
C HIS A 19 10.13 -7.46 -23.55
N PRO A 20 10.82 -8.61 -23.45
CA PRO A 20 10.89 -9.40 -22.22
C PRO A 20 11.27 -8.59 -20.99
N LEU A 21 12.25 -7.68 -21.11
CA LEU A 21 12.64 -6.78 -20.02
C LEU A 21 11.49 -5.90 -19.53
N SER A 22 10.69 -5.33 -20.43
CA SER A 22 9.54 -4.50 -20.06
C SER A 22 8.45 -5.33 -19.38
N LEU A 23 8.20 -6.55 -19.89
CA LEU A 23 7.27 -7.47 -19.26
C LEU A 23 7.74 -7.90 -17.86
N THR A 24 9.03 -8.15 -17.69
CA THR A 24 9.63 -8.42 -16.38
C THR A 24 9.47 -7.23 -15.44
N MET A 25 9.68 -5.99 -15.91
CA MET A 25 9.50 -4.80 -15.08
C MET A 25 8.03 -4.58 -14.69
N VAL A 26 7.08 -4.81 -15.60
CA VAL A 26 5.64 -4.74 -15.29
C VAL A 26 5.25 -5.83 -14.29
N GLY A 27 5.73 -7.07 -14.49
CA GLY A 27 5.51 -8.17 -13.57
C GLY A 27 6.14 -7.90 -12.19
N LEU A 28 7.34 -7.33 -12.16
CA LEU A 28 8.03 -6.92 -10.94
C LEU A 28 7.24 -5.84 -10.20
N LEU A 29 6.73 -4.83 -10.91
CA LEU A 29 5.90 -3.78 -10.33
C LEU A 29 4.62 -4.38 -9.72
N LEU A 30 3.91 -5.23 -10.45
CA LEU A 30 2.69 -5.89 -9.97
C LEU A 30 2.95 -6.78 -8.76
N LEU A 31 4.00 -7.61 -8.82
CA LEU A 31 4.41 -8.47 -7.72
C LEU A 31 4.81 -7.64 -6.50
N ASN A 32 5.54 -6.56 -6.72
CA ASN A 32 6.01 -5.70 -5.65
C ASN A 32 4.86 -4.96 -4.97
N ASP A 33 3.98 -4.32 -5.75
CA ASP A 33 2.88 -3.52 -5.22
C ASP A 33 1.76 -4.37 -4.59
N ARG A 34 1.54 -5.60 -5.08
CA ARG A 34 0.47 -6.47 -4.55
C ARG A 34 0.93 -7.43 -3.46
N LEU A 35 2.18 -7.92 -3.50
CA LEU A 35 2.65 -8.97 -2.59
C LEU A 35 3.84 -8.51 -1.75
N LEU A 36 4.92 -7.98 -2.35
CA LEU A 36 6.13 -7.67 -1.57
C LEU A 36 5.93 -6.50 -0.61
N LYS A 37 5.19 -5.46 -1.01
CA LYS A 37 4.82 -4.39 -0.08
C LYS A 37 3.93 -4.91 1.05
N TRP A 38 3.08 -5.91 0.80
CA TRP A 38 2.22 -6.50 1.84
C TRP A 38 3.01 -7.27 2.91
N GLN A 39 4.02 -8.03 2.50
CA GLN A 39 4.77 -8.92 3.38
C GLN A 39 6.12 -8.36 3.89
N PHE A 40 6.75 -7.45 3.12
CA PHE A 40 8.11 -6.93 3.32
C PHE A 40 8.28 -5.47 2.84
N ALA A 41 7.33 -4.59 3.14
CA ALA A 41 7.47 -3.15 3.02
C ALA A 41 8.79 -2.69 3.65
N SER A 42 9.64 -2.16 2.79
CA SER A 42 10.92 -1.61 3.20
C SER A 42 11.23 -0.42 2.32
N TRP A 43 12.26 0.32 2.70
CA TRP A 43 12.81 1.37 1.86
C TRP A 43 13.12 0.85 0.43
N TRP A 44 13.52 -0.42 0.30
CA TRP A 44 13.87 -1.04 -1.00
C TRP A 44 12.66 -1.32 -1.89
N THR A 45 11.51 -1.73 -1.35
CA THR A 45 10.33 -2.04 -2.18
C THR A 45 9.77 -0.79 -2.84
N GLY A 46 9.87 0.39 -2.20
CA GLY A 46 9.52 1.66 -2.82
C GLY A 46 10.37 1.97 -4.07
N LYS A 47 11.70 1.85 -3.96
CA LYS A 47 12.63 2.11 -5.07
C LYS A 47 12.44 1.14 -6.24
N LEU A 48 12.08 -0.10 -5.94
CA LEU A 48 11.89 -1.12 -6.96
C LEU A 48 10.73 -0.78 -7.90
N SER A 49 9.62 -0.25 -7.37
CA SER A 49 8.50 0.24 -8.17
C SER A 49 8.91 1.43 -9.03
N ASP A 50 9.69 2.37 -8.49
CA ASP A 50 10.19 3.52 -9.25
C ASP A 50 11.11 3.09 -10.41
N VAL A 51 12.03 2.16 -10.16
CA VAL A 51 12.91 1.59 -11.19
C VAL A 51 12.10 0.89 -12.28
N ALA A 52 11.13 0.07 -11.89
CA ALA A 52 10.27 -0.65 -12.83
C ALA A 52 9.45 0.33 -13.69
N GLY A 53 8.77 1.29 -13.04
CA GLY A 53 7.96 2.31 -13.70
C GLY A 53 8.79 3.15 -14.67
N LEU A 54 9.90 3.74 -14.22
CA LEU A 54 10.76 4.58 -15.04
C LEU A 54 11.31 3.84 -16.27
N PHE A 55 11.47 2.51 -16.20
CA PHE A 55 11.89 1.73 -17.36
C PHE A 55 10.81 1.64 -18.45
N PHE A 56 9.56 1.28 -18.12
CA PHE A 56 8.53 1.00 -19.14
C PHE A 56 7.61 2.19 -19.47
N PHE A 57 7.40 3.14 -18.55
CA PHE A 57 6.52 4.30 -18.80
C PHE A 57 6.90 5.15 -20.02
N PRO A 58 8.19 5.37 -20.34
CA PRO A 58 8.55 6.03 -21.58
C PRO A 58 7.98 5.33 -22.82
N PHE A 59 7.88 4.00 -22.83
CA PHE A 59 7.32 3.25 -23.96
C PHE A 59 5.79 3.36 -24.07
N VAL A 60 5.11 3.48 -22.93
CA VAL A 60 3.68 3.82 -22.88
C VAL A 60 3.45 5.21 -23.47
N LEU A 61 4.23 6.20 -23.02
CA LEU A 61 4.10 7.59 -23.46
C LEU A 61 4.46 7.77 -24.95
N THR A 62 5.55 7.14 -25.41
CA THR A 62 5.93 7.15 -26.83
C THR A 62 4.85 6.53 -27.71
N THR A 63 4.13 5.50 -27.25
CA THR A 63 3.03 4.88 -28.00
C THR A 63 1.93 5.91 -28.28
N VAL A 64 1.56 6.72 -27.29
CA VAL A 64 0.56 7.79 -27.42
C VAL A 64 1.06 8.92 -28.32
N ILE A 65 2.26 9.45 -28.06
CA ILE A 65 2.84 10.54 -28.86
C ILE A 65 3.03 10.11 -30.32
N SER A 66 3.40 8.85 -30.54
CA SER A 66 3.65 8.31 -31.88
C SER A 66 2.40 8.31 -32.75
N LEU A 67 1.19 8.31 -32.18
CA LEU A 67 -0.06 8.45 -32.94
C LEU A 67 -0.10 9.76 -33.75
N PHE A 68 0.53 10.81 -33.23
CA PHE A 68 0.54 12.16 -33.81
C PHE A 68 1.90 12.52 -34.45
N TRP A 69 3.02 12.09 -33.85
CA TRP A 69 4.38 12.38 -34.35
C TRP A 69 5.17 11.12 -34.68
N ARG A 70 5.68 11.01 -35.91
CA ARG A 70 6.30 9.76 -36.41
C ARG A 70 7.83 9.81 -36.52
N ARG A 71 8.48 10.59 -35.66
CA ARG A 71 9.94 10.86 -35.72
C ARG A 71 10.72 9.99 -34.73
N ARG A 72 11.99 9.68 -35.05
CA ARG A 72 12.92 8.97 -34.12
C ARG A 72 13.03 9.66 -32.77
N SER A 73 13.01 11.00 -32.79
CA SER A 73 13.15 11.83 -31.59
C SER A 73 12.04 11.66 -30.56
N VAL A 74 10.90 11.04 -30.91
CA VAL A 74 9.78 10.81 -29.98
C VAL A 74 10.23 9.93 -28.80
N GLY A 75 11.07 8.92 -29.05
CA GLY A 75 11.62 8.04 -28.01
C GLY A 75 12.41 8.82 -26.94
N PRO A 76 13.54 9.44 -27.32
CA PRO A 76 14.34 10.23 -26.39
C PRO A 76 13.54 11.36 -25.72
N ALA A 77 12.63 12.01 -26.44
CA ALA A 77 11.79 13.08 -25.88
C ALA A 77 10.87 12.56 -24.76
N ALA A 78 10.22 11.40 -24.95
CA ALA A 78 9.37 10.80 -23.93
C ALA A 78 10.19 10.30 -22.72
N ILE A 79 11.36 9.70 -22.96
CA ILE A 79 12.28 9.27 -21.88
C ILE A 79 12.70 10.47 -21.03
N PHE A 80 13.12 11.56 -21.68
CA PHE A 80 13.47 12.80 -21.00
C PHE A 80 12.28 13.37 -20.23
N LEU A 81 11.12 13.46 -20.86
CA LEU A 81 9.91 14.00 -20.24
C LEU A 81 9.48 13.20 -19.00
N VAL A 82 9.52 11.87 -19.06
CA VAL A 82 9.21 11.00 -17.93
C VAL A 82 10.18 11.24 -16.78
N GLY A 83 11.50 11.23 -17.05
CA GLY A 83 12.50 11.49 -16.01
C GLY A 83 12.42 12.89 -15.42
N TRP A 84 12.14 13.89 -16.25
CA TRP A 84 11.99 15.28 -15.82
C TRP A 84 10.75 15.48 -14.95
N LEU A 85 9.59 14.96 -15.37
CA LEU A 85 8.36 15.01 -14.58
C LEU A 85 8.52 14.24 -13.26
N PHE A 86 9.13 13.04 -13.30
CA PHE A 86 9.42 12.27 -12.10
C PHE A 86 10.27 13.07 -11.10
N ALA A 87 11.36 13.68 -11.57
CA ALA A 87 12.22 14.48 -10.70
C ALA A 87 11.48 15.69 -10.10
N LEU A 88 10.67 16.40 -10.90
CA LEU A 88 9.87 17.53 -10.42
C LEU A 88 8.84 17.11 -9.37
N ILE A 89 8.12 16.00 -9.61
CA ILE A 89 7.13 15.45 -8.69
C ILE A 89 7.79 14.99 -7.38
N LYS A 90 9.02 14.48 -7.42
CA LYS A 90 9.74 14.00 -6.22
C LYS A 90 10.49 15.11 -5.46
N LEU A 91 10.80 16.24 -6.10
CA LEU A 91 11.58 17.33 -5.49
C LEU A 91 10.76 18.57 -5.11
N ILE A 92 9.70 18.89 -5.84
CA ILE A 92 8.99 20.17 -5.69
C ILE A 92 7.61 19.94 -5.07
N PRO A 93 7.36 20.40 -3.82
CA PRO A 93 6.09 20.18 -3.14
C PRO A 93 4.86 20.67 -3.90
N ALA A 94 4.96 21.83 -4.56
CA ALA A 94 3.85 22.37 -5.35
C ALA A 94 3.48 21.47 -6.55
N ILE A 95 4.48 20.89 -7.22
CA ILE A 95 4.24 20.00 -8.36
C ILE A 95 3.74 18.65 -7.89
N ASN A 96 4.27 18.14 -6.78
CA ASN A 96 3.78 16.95 -6.12
C ASN A 96 2.28 17.07 -5.76
N ALA A 97 1.89 18.16 -5.10
CA ALA A 97 0.50 18.42 -4.73
C ALA A 97 -0.43 18.51 -5.96
N LEU A 98 0.02 19.17 -7.04
CA LEU A 98 -0.72 19.21 -8.30
C LEU A 98 -0.87 17.82 -8.93
N ALA A 99 0.19 17.00 -8.90
CA ALA A 99 0.15 15.65 -9.41
C ALA A 99 -0.82 14.77 -8.60
N ILE A 100 -0.79 14.86 -7.26
CA ILE A 100 -1.73 14.16 -6.37
C ILE A 100 -3.17 14.55 -6.70
N GLN A 101 -3.47 15.84 -6.85
CA GLN A 101 -4.82 16.31 -7.19
C GLN A 101 -5.29 15.78 -8.55
N LEU A 102 -4.43 15.86 -9.57
CA LEU A 102 -4.75 15.41 -10.92
C LEU A 102 -5.02 13.91 -10.97
N TRP A 103 -4.14 13.11 -10.37
CA TRP A 103 -4.29 11.66 -10.35
C TRP A 103 -5.48 11.23 -9.49
N SER A 104 -5.70 11.87 -8.34
CA SER A 104 -6.85 11.53 -7.49
C SER A 104 -8.19 11.81 -8.19
N ALA A 105 -8.27 12.92 -8.93
CA ALA A 105 -9.45 13.25 -9.73
C ALA A 105 -9.65 12.27 -10.89
N LEU A 106 -8.57 11.91 -11.60
CA LEU A 106 -8.63 10.99 -12.73
C LEU A 106 -9.04 9.58 -12.32
N LEU A 107 -8.59 9.13 -11.15
CA LEU A 107 -8.85 7.79 -10.63
C LEU A 107 -10.09 7.70 -9.76
N THR A 108 -10.72 8.84 -9.46
CA THR A 108 -11.84 8.92 -8.50
C THR A 108 -11.52 8.24 -7.17
N ALA A 109 -10.24 8.27 -6.79
CA ALA A 109 -9.68 7.57 -5.63
C ALA A 109 -8.51 8.38 -5.07
N PRO A 110 -8.27 8.39 -3.76
CA PRO A 110 -7.14 9.09 -3.17
C PRO A 110 -5.81 8.47 -3.61
N VAL A 111 -4.93 9.31 -4.16
CA VAL A 111 -3.58 8.93 -4.62
C VAL A 111 -2.53 9.60 -3.75
N ALA A 112 -1.55 8.79 -3.34
CA ALA A 112 -0.42 9.22 -2.53
C ALA A 112 0.88 9.25 -3.34
N ILE A 113 1.63 10.34 -3.30
CA ILE A 113 2.98 10.42 -3.90
C ILE A 113 3.97 11.04 -2.91
N VAL A 114 4.87 10.23 -2.37
CA VAL A 114 5.91 10.67 -1.42
C VAL A 114 6.94 11.58 -2.11
N LEU A 115 7.26 12.70 -1.46
CA LEU A 115 8.45 13.50 -1.76
C LEU A 115 9.69 12.84 -1.15
N ASP A 116 10.43 12.07 -1.95
CA ASP A 116 11.68 11.46 -1.52
C ASP A 116 12.78 11.72 -2.58
N PRO A 117 13.72 12.65 -2.32
CA PRO A 117 14.83 12.93 -3.23
C PRO A 117 15.71 11.70 -3.50
N SER A 118 15.73 10.70 -2.62
CA SER A 118 16.51 9.47 -2.86
C SER A 118 15.87 8.58 -3.94
N ASP A 119 14.62 8.84 -4.35
CA ASP A 119 14.00 8.18 -5.52
C ASP A 119 14.71 8.54 -6.83
N LEU A 120 15.44 9.66 -6.88
CA LEU A 120 16.24 10.03 -8.05
C LEU A 120 17.34 9.03 -8.37
N LEU A 121 17.72 8.17 -7.41
CA LEU A 121 18.61 7.03 -7.64
C LEU A 121 18.04 6.02 -8.66
N ALA A 122 16.73 6.07 -8.96
CA ALA A 122 16.10 5.26 -9.99
C ALA A 122 16.29 5.82 -11.41
N LEU A 123 16.59 7.12 -11.58
CA LEU A 123 16.75 7.77 -12.89
C LEU A 123 17.74 7.10 -13.85
N PRO A 124 18.88 6.51 -13.41
CA PRO A 124 19.80 5.81 -14.31
C PRO A 124 19.14 4.69 -15.14
N VAL A 125 18.02 4.12 -14.68
CA VAL A 125 17.27 3.10 -15.44
C VAL A 125 16.74 3.64 -16.78
N LEU A 126 16.52 4.94 -16.90
CA LEU A 126 16.13 5.60 -18.16
C LEU A 126 17.22 5.46 -19.24
N GLY A 127 18.48 5.34 -18.83
CA GLY A 127 19.58 5.00 -19.75
C GLY A 127 19.38 3.63 -20.39
N LEU A 128 18.90 2.63 -19.63
CA LEU A 128 18.57 1.31 -20.17
C LEU A 128 17.37 1.37 -21.12
N ALA A 129 16.36 2.18 -20.79
CA ALA A 129 15.21 2.40 -21.67
C ALA A 129 15.63 3.06 -22.99
N ALA A 130 16.55 4.03 -22.95
CA ALA A 130 17.11 4.66 -24.13
C ALA A 130 17.90 3.67 -25.00
N LEU A 131 18.75 2.84 -24.39
CA LEU A 131 19.49 1.80 -25.11
C LEU A 131 18.56 0.80 -25.80
N LEU A 132 17.47 0.39 -25.14
CA LEU A 132 16.48 -0.49 -25.73
C LEU A 132 15.76 0.18 -26.92
N TRP A 133 15.36 1.44 -26.78
CA TRP A 133 14.74 2.22 -27.86
C TRP A 133 15.64 2.30 -29.09
N GLU A 134 16.91 2.68 -28.92
CA GLU A 134 17.87 2.81 -30.02
C GLU A 134 18.06 1.46 -30.72
N ARG A 135 18.21 0.37 -29.93
CA ARG A 135 18.38 -0.98 -30.47
C ARG A 135 17.15 -1.46 -31.25
N GLU A 136 15.94 -1.21 -30.77
CA GLU A 136 14.71 -1.60 -31.47
C GLU A 136 14.42 -0.72 -32.69
N TRP A 137 14.84 0.55 -32.67
CA TRP A 137 14.69 1.45 -33.81
C TRP A 137 15.53 1.01 -35.02
N ASP A 138 16.75 0.54 -34.78
CA ASP A 138 17.66 0.12 -35.84
C ASP A 138 17.27 -1.25 -36.44
N ARG A 139 16.40 -2.00 -35.75
CA ARG A 139 15.86 -3.26 -36.30
C ARG A 139 14.90 -2.99 -37.47
N PRO A 140 14.88 -3.90 -38.47
CA PRO A 140 13.89 -3.84 -39.52
C PRO A 140 12.49 -4.04 -38.93
N VAL A 141 11.56 -3.21 -39.41
CA VAL A 141 10.17 -3.18 -38.96
C VAL A 141 9.31 -3.72 -40.11
N PRO A 142 8.46 -4.73 -39.88
CA PRO A 142 7.63 -5.32 -40.92
C PRO A 142 6.59 -4.30 -41.40
N ALA A 143 6.16 -4.47 -42.66
CA ALA A 143 5.23 -3.53 -43.27
C ALA A 143 3.86 -3.50 -42.57
N LYS A 144 3.47 -4.60 -41.92
CA LYS A 144 2.26 -4.73 -41.12
C LYS A 144 2.58 -5.56 -39.87
N LEU A 145 2.01 -5.15 -38.74
CA LEU A 145 2.00 -5.97 -37.52
C LEU A 145 0.96 -7.09 -37.67
N SER A 146 1.24 -8.26 -37.10
CA SER A 146 0.23 -9.33 -37.05
C SER A 146 -0.89 -8.93 -36.08
N PRO A 147 -2.16 -9.30 -36.35
CA PRO A 147 -3.29 -9.00 -35.45
C PRO A 147 -3.05 -9.53 -34.03
N ALA A 148 -2.44 -10.70 -33.90
CA ALA A 148 -2.08 -11.30 -32.62
C ALA A 148 -1.07 -10.46 -31.84
N PHE A 149 -0.04 -9.93 -32.51
CA PHE A 149 0.93 -9.04 -31.87
C PHE A 149 0.29 -7.73 -31.44
N THR A 150 -0.56 -7.14 -32.28
CA THR A 150 -1.28 -5.90 -31.93
C THR A 150 -2.17 -6.12 -30.72
N LEU A 151 -2.95 -7.20 -30.68
CA LEU A 151 -3.79 -7.54 -29.54
C LEU A 151 -2.96 -7.70 -28.26
N PHE A 152 -1.88 -8.50 -28.32
CA PHE A 152 -0.98 -8.68 -27.19
C PHE A 152 -0.37 -7.36 -26.71
N ALA A 153 0.15 -6.54 -27.62
CA ALA A 153 0.75 -5.26 -27.27
C ALA A 153 -0.27 -4.29 -26.65
N THR A 154 -1.52 -4.28 -27.14
CA THR A 154 -2.59 -3.48 -26.52
C THR A 154 -2.98 -4.01 -25.14
N SER A 155 -3.01 -5.34 -24.94
CA SER A 155 -3.26 -5.93 -23.62
C SER A 155 -2.17 -5.57 -22.62
N VAL A 156 -0.90 -5.62 -23.03
CA VAL A 156 0.23 -5.22 -22.19
C VAL A 156 0.14 -3.73 -21.86
N TRP A 157 -0.20 -2.88 -22.84
CA TRP A 157 -0.39 -1.45 -22.61
C TRP A 157 -1.51 -1.17 -21.59
N SER A 158 -2.67 -1.80 -21.74
CA SER A 158 -3.77 -1.68 -20.77
C SER A 158 -3.38 -2.19 -19.38
N LEU A 159 -2.66 -3.32 -19.31
CA LEU A 159 -2.17 -3.87 -18.05
C LEU A 159 -1.18 -2.92 -17.37
N THR A 160 -0.29 -2.25 -18.12
CA THR A 160 0.66 -1.27 -17.56
C THR A 160 -0.06 -0.08 -16.95
N LEU A 161 -1.15 0.39 -17.57
CA LEU A 161 -1.97 1.43 -16.98
C LEU A 161 -2.62 0.94 -15.69
N LEU A 162 -3.28 -0.21 -15.71
CA LEU A 162 -3.96 -0.78 -14.53
C LEU A 162 -3.00 -1.05 -13.37
N ALA A 163 -1.79 -1.56 -13.63
CA ALA A 163 -0.76 -1.78 -12.63
C ALA A 163 -0.40 -0.48 -11.88
N SER A 164 -0.45 0.66 -12.58
CA SER A 164 -0.14 1.97 -12.03
C SER A 164 -1.25 2.52 -11.13
N LEU A 165 -2.48 1.97 -11.21
CA LEU A 165 -3.65 2.42 -10.45
C LEU A 165 -3.81 1.70 -9.10
N ALA A 166 -3.01 0.66 -8.84
CA ALA A 166 -3.20 -0.22 -7.69
C ALA A 166 -2.75 0.38 -6.35
N SER A 167 -2.15 1.58 -6.33
CA SER A 167 -1.70 2.27 -5.12
C SER A 167 -2.76 3.28 -4.65
N SER A 168 -3.85 2.79 -4.06
CA SER A 168 -4.87 3.62 -3.39
C SER A 168 -4.58 3.77 -1.90
N CYS A 169 -4.89 4.92 -1.30
CA CYS A 169 -4.81 5.10 0.15
C CYS A 169 -5.67 4.07 0.92
N PRO A 170 -5.25 3.66 2.14
CA PRO A 170 -6.07 2.83 3.01
C PRO A 170 -7.38 3.54 3.38
N SER A 171 -8.41 2.76 3.68
CA SER A 171 -9.73 3.25 4.11
C SER A 171 -9.61 4.07 5.40
N ASP A 172 -10.49 5.06 5.55
CA ASP A 172 -10.55 5.90 6.76
C ASP A 172 -11.19 5.18 7.96
N ASP A 173 -11.63 3.93 7.82
CA ASP A 173 -12.17 3.14 8.92
C ASP A 173 -11.17 3.02 10.07
N ARG A 174 -11.66 3.22 11.30
CA ARG A 174 -10.84 3.21 12.52
C ARG A 174 -11.52 2.43 13.62
N ILE A 175 -10.74 1.62 14.32
CA ILE A 175 -11.17 0.87 15.49
C ILE A 175 -10.56 1.53 16.72
N PHE A 176 -11.40 2.15 17.54
CA PHE A 176 -10.96 2.86 18.75
C PHE A 176 -11.32 2.12 20.04
N VAL A 177 -12.39 1.33 20.04
CA VAL A 177 -12.93 0.69 21.24
C VAL A 177 -13.28 -0.76 20.94
N ILE A 178 -12.95 -1.66 21.88
CA ILE A 178 -13.35 -3.06 21.89
C ILE A 178 -14.40 -3.24 23.00
N ALA A 179 -15.66 -3.32 22.61
CA ALA A 179 -16.76 -3.50 23.54
C ALA A 179 -16.89 -4.97 23.95
N GLN A 180 -16.92 -5.23 25.26
CA GLN A 180 -17.32 -6.53 25.79
C GLN A 180 -18.81 -6.49 26.11
N ILE A 181 -19.59 -7.31 25.42
CA ILE A 181 -21.05 -7.40 25.59
C ILE A 181 -21.39 -8.85 25.90
N ASN A 182 -21.81 -9.11 27.13
CA ASN A 182 -21.93 -10.48 27.67
C ASN A 182 -20.57 -11.20 27.54
N ASP A 183 -20.54 -12.36 26.87
CA ASP A 183 -19.34 -13.17 26.63
C ASP A 183 -18.68 -12.89 25.26
N ASP A 184 -19.24 -11.98 24.46
CA ASP A 184 -18.76 -11.66 23.12
C ASP A 184 -18.00 -10.31 23.09
N TYR A 185 -17.06 -10.19 22.14
CA TYR A 185 -16.28 -8.97 21.92
C TYR A 185 -16.60 -8.36 20.57
N TYR A 186 -16.91 -7.08 20.58
CA TYR A 186 -17.32 -6.31 19.41
C TYR A 186 -16.40 -5.12 19.18
N VAL A 187 -16.29 -4.74 17.91
CA VAL A 187 -15.69 -3.49 17.46
C VAL A 187 -16.65 -2.79 16.52
N TYR A 188 -16.53 -1.48 16.43
CA TYR A 188 -17.28 -0.68 15.49
C TYR A 188 -16.39 0.37 14.85
N SER A 189 -16.69 0.71 13.59
CA SER A 189 -16.12 1.89 12.94
C SER A 189 -17.14 3.03 12.98
N ASP A 190 -16.73 4.18 13.49
CA ASP A 190 -17.57 5.38 13.48
C ASP A 190 -17.89 5.89 12.07
N LEU A 191 -16.99 5.63 11.11
CA LEU A 191 -17.11 6.17 9.75
C LEU A 191 -18.01 5.32 8.87
N SER A 192 -17.79 4.01 8.83
CA SER A 192 -18.61 3.12 8.00
C SER A 192 -19.89 2.64 8.70
N GLU A 193 -20.07 2.98 9.98
CA GLU A 193 -21.13 2.50 10.87
C GLU A 193 -21.25 0.97 10.96
N ASN A 194 -20.24 0.26 10.47
CA ASN A 194 -20.16 -1.19 10.51
C ASN A 194 -19.62 -1.67 11.85
N SER A 195 -19.99 -2.88 12.22
CA SER A 195 -19.47 -3.58 13.39
C SER A 195 -19.03 -4.99 13.04
N ALA A 196 -18.11 -5.51 13.84
CA ALA A 196 -17.65 -6.89 13.74
C ALA A 196 -17.58 -7.52 15.14
N ARG A 197 -17.73 -8.84 15.20
CA ARG A 197 -17.58 -9.65 16.41
C ARG A 197 -16.38 -10.57 16.28
N LEU A 198 -15.63 -10.73 17.36
CA LEU A 198 -14.51 -11.66 17.44
C LEU A 198 -15.00 -13.08 17.65
N ASP A 199 -14.62 -14.01 16.77
CA ASP A 199 -14.69 -15.45 17.04
C ASP A 199 -13.40 -15.89 17.74
N LEU A 200 -13.53 -16.27 19.02
CA LEU A 200 -12.40 -16.69 19.86
C LEU A 200 -11.74 -18.00 19.41
N ASN A 201 -12.45 -18.85 18.67
CA ASN A 201 -11.90 -20.14 18.21
C ASN A 201 -10.95 -19.96 17.04
N THR A 202 -11.30 -19.05 16.12
CA THR A 202 -10.53 -18.80 14.90
C THR A 202 -9.66 -17.54 14.99
N LEU A 203 -9.87 -16.72 16.04
CA LEU A 203 -9.32 -15.38 16.18
C LEU A 203 -9.64 -14.48 14.98
N THR A 204 -10.81 -14.65 14.37
CA THR A 204 -11.25 -13.84 13.23
C THR A 204 -12.38 -12.88 13.59
N TRP A 205 -12.50 -11.79 12.82
CA TRP A 205 -13.54 -10.79 13.02
C TRP A 205 -14.63 -10.95 11.96
N GLU A 206 -15.84 -11.30 12.40
CA GLU A 206 -16.99 -11.50 11.53
C GLU A 206 -17.86 -10.24 11.52
N ALA A 207 -18.14 -9.70 10.32
CA ALA A 207 -19.04 -8.57 10.17
C ALA A 207 -20.45 -8.94 10.67
N THR A 208 -20.99 -8.13 11.58
CA THR A 208 -22.30 -8.38 12.19
C THR A 208 -22.96 -7.07 12.58
N ALA A 209 -24.27 -7.10 12.83
CA ALA A 209 -24.99 -5.94 13.35
C ALA A 209 -24.60 -5.67 14.80
N TRP A 210 -24.50 -4.38 15.15
CA TRP A 210 -24.29 -3.96 16.53
C TRP A 210 -25.50 -4.34 17.39
N PRO A 211 -25.31 -4.93 18.59
CA PRO A 211 -26.41 -5.24 19.51
C PRO A 211 -27.23 -3.99 19.86
N SER A 212 -28.49 -3.93 19.42
CA SER A 212 -29.30 -2.72 19.51
C SER A 212 -29.67 -2.31 20.94
N GLU A 213 -29.54 -3.22 21.91
CA GLU A 213 -29.83 -2.93 23.32
C GLU A 213 -28.77 -2.05 23.99
N PHE A 214 -27.57 -1.94 23.40
CA PHE A 214 -26.42 -1.28 24.01
C PHE A 214 -26.00 -0.03 23.23
N SER A 215 -25.90 1.11 23.93
CA SER A 215 -25.41 2.34 23.31
C SER A 215 -23.89 2.29 23.15
N ARG A 216 -23.38 2.65 21.96
CA ARG A 216 -21.93 2.71 21.69
C ARG A 216 -21.20 3.64 22.66
N ALA A 217 -21.86 4.71 23.10
CA ALA A 217 -21.30 5.69 24.04
C ALA A 217 -21.08 5.14 25.47
N GLU A 218 -21.61 3.95 25.79
CA GLU A 218 -21.39 3.29 27.09
C GLU A 218 -19.99 2.68 27.19
N PHE A 219 -19.30 2.46 26.07
CA PHE A 219 -17.99 1.84 26.02
C PHE A 219 -16.90 2.91 25.90
N THR A 220 -15.95 2.88 26.82
CA THR A 220 -14.79 3.78 26.84
C THR A 220 -13.51 3.02 26.60
N SER A 221 -12.54 3.67 25.96
CA SER A 221 -11.21 3.10 25.78
C SER A 221 -10.48 2.96 27.10
N ARG A 222 -9.72 1.86 27.21
CA ARG A 222 -8.80 1.57 28.30
C ARG A 222 -7.37 1.71 27.80
N THR A 223 -6.52 2.34 28.60
CA THR A 223 -5.07 2.38 28.33
C THR A 223 -4.31 1.30 29.09
N GLU A 224 -4.98 0.58 30.00
CA GLU A 224 -4.42 -0.46 30.83
C GLU A 224 -5.46 -1.53 31.12
N ALA A 225 -5.03 -2.79 31.19
CA ALA A 225 -5.86 -3.92 31.60
C ALA A 225 -5.02 -4.91 32.41
N CYS A 226 -5.63 -5.54 33.41
CA CYS A 226 -5.00 -6.57 34.23
C CYS A 226 -5.78 -7.88 34.13
N LEU A 227 -5.05 -9.00 34.10
CA LEU A 227 -5.65 -10.32 34.11
C LEU A 227 -6.14 -10.63 35.54
N PRO A 228 -7.43 -10.98 35.73
CA PRO A 228 -7.98 -11.28 37.06
C PRO A 228 -7.19 -12.37 37.80
N ASP A 229 -7.12 -12.24 39.13
CA ASP A 229 -6.47 -13.20 40.04
C ASP A 229 -4.98 -13.48 39.75
N THR A 230 -4.29 -12.54 39.06
CA THR A 230 -2.86 -12.59 38.78
C THR A 230 -2.22 -11.20 38.91
N ASP A 231 -0.89 -11.15 38.94
CA ASP A 231 -0.11 -9.90 38.91
C ASP A 231 0.22 -9.44 37.47
N ILE A 232 -0.42 -10.02 36.45
CA ILE A 232 -0.13 -9.71 35.05
C ILE A 232 -1.01 -8.54 34.59
N CYS A 233 -0.37 -7.45 34.14
CA CYS A 233 -1.04 -6.29 33.56
C CYS A 233 -0.38 -5.89 32.23
N TYR A 234 -1.14 -5.23 31.37
CA TYR A 234 -0.67 -4.63 30.13
C TYR A 234 -1.08 -3.16 30.06
N GLN A 235 -0.19 -2.32 29.54
CA GLN A 235 -0.42 -0.89 29.38
C GLN A 235 0.00 -0.45 27.99
N LEU A 236 -0.81 0.42 27.37
CA LEU A 236 -0.49 1.07 26.12
C LEU A 236 0.61 2.12 26.34
N ASP A 237 1.71 2.00 25.59
CA ASP A 237 2.85 2.91 25.60
C ASP A 237 2.91 3.62 24.24
N ASN A 238 2.20 4.74 24.16
CA ASN A 238 2.07 5.45 22.89
C ASN A 238 3.31 6.29 22.56
N PRO A 239 3.68 6.38 21.27
CA PRO A 239 2.92 5.87 20.14
C PRO A 239 3.31 4.42 19.77
N GLY A 240 2.33 3.51 19.76
CA GLY A 240 2.47 2.23 19.07
C GLY A 240 3.29 1.15 19.77
N ALA A 241 3.38 1.17 21.10
CA ALA A 241 3.98 0.11 21.90
C ALA A 241 3.06 -0.35 23.04
N VAL A 242 3.38 -1.51 23.60
CA VAL A 242 2.64 -2.15 24.70
C VAL A 242 3.65 -2.65 25.70
N ASN A 243 3.45 -2.27 26.96
CA ASN A 243 4.21 -2.76 28.08
C ASN A 243 3.43 -3.84 28.84
N LYS A 244 4.15 -4.78 29.44
CA LYS A 244 3.65 -5.83 30.32
C LYS A 244 4.31 -5.69 31.68
N SER A 245 3.50 -5.84 32.71
CA SER A 245 3.92 -6.01 34.10
C SER A 245 3.59 -7.43 34.55
N VAL A 246 4.40 -7.97 35.46
CA VAL A 246 4.20 -9.26 36.14
C VAL A 246 4.20 -9.12 37.66
N ASP A 247 4.10 -7.88 38.14
CA ASP A 247 4.17 -7.49 39.54
C ASP A 247 3.07 -6.48 39.90
N GLY A 248 1.91 -6.58 39.23
CA GLY A 248 0.72 -5.77 39.52
C GLY A 248 0.87 -4.30 39.13
N GLY A 249 1.70 -4.00 38.13
CA GLY A 249 1.95 -2.65 37.62
C GLY A 249 3.09 -1.89 38.29
N LEU A 250 3.90 -2.55 39.15
CA LEU A 250 5.05 -1.91 39.82
C LEU A 250 6.23 -1.69 38.86
N SER A 251 6.47 -2.62 37.95
CA SER A 251 7.47 -2.52 36.89
C SER A 251 6.93 -2.96 35.54
N TRP A 252 7.43 -2.31 34.49
CA TRP A 252 6.92 -2.45 33.13
C TRP A 252 8.05 -2.83 32.17
N GLN A 253 7.82 -3.84 31.34
CA GLN A 253 8.72 -4.28 30.29
C GLN A 253 7.99 -4.27 28.95
N LYS A 254 8.69 -3.89 27.88
CA LYS A 254 8.09 -3.85 26.55
C LYS A 254 7.71 -5.25 26.07
N ALA A 255 6.41 -5.47 25.87
CA ALA A 255 5.84 -6.71 25.38
C ALA A 255 5.72 -6.71 23.86
N TRP A 256 5.41 -5.54 23.29
CA TRP A 256 5.23 -5.37 21.86
C TRP A 256 5.51 -3.92 21.45
N GLN A 257 5.96 -3.73 20.22
CA GLN A 257 5.99 -2.42 19.56
C GLN A 257 5.91 -2.61 18.06
N TYR A 258 5.51 -1.57 17.34
CA TYR A 258 5.71 -1.55 15.90
C TYR A 258 7.17 -1.84 15.54
N PRO A 259 7.44 -2.59 14.45
CA PRO A 259 8.80 -2.87 13.98
C PRO A 259 9.61 -1.59 13.73
N PHE A 260 10.93 -1.72 13.73
CA PHE A 260 11.82 -0.58 13.47
C PHE A 260 11.52 0.08 12.11
N GLY A 261 11.50 1.43 12.06
CA GLY A 261 11.19 2.21 10.85
C GLY A 261 9.71 2.20 10.44
N ARG A 262 8.86 1.39 11.10
CA ARG A 262 7.43 1.33 10.81
C ARG A 262 6.72 2.63 11.14
N MET A 263 7.06 3.24 12.27
CA MET A 263 6.47 4.51 12.69
C MET A 263 6.75 5.62 11.69
N ASP A 264 7.97 5.68 11.15
CA ASP A 264 8.33 6.65 10.11
C ASP A 264 7.60 6.38 8.78
N TYR A 265 7.33 5.10 8.46
CA TYR A 265 6.45 4.76 7.33
C TYR A 265 5.02 5.24 7.57
N MET A 266 4.44 4.92 8.72
CA MET A 266 3.06 5.27 9.05
C MET A 266 2.85 6.77 9.20
N GLN A 267 3.83 7.51 9.72
CA GLN A 267 3.80 8.98 9.76
C GLN A 267 3.83 9.56 8.34
N ARG A 268 4.70 9.06 7.46
CA ARG A 268 4.71 9.47 6.05
C ARG A 268 3.39 9.16 5.35
N ASP A 269 2.82 7.99 5.59
CA ASP A 269 1.55 7.58 5.00
C ASP A 269 0.37 8.40 5.56
N ARG A 270 0.39 8.74 6.86
CA ARG A 270 -0.56 9.68 7.51
C ARG A 270 -0.48 11.06 6.89
N ASP A 271 0.72 11.60 6.67
CA ASP A 271 0.90 12.93 6.08
C ASP A 271 0.34 13.02 4.65
N ILE A 272 0.24 11.88 3.95
CA ILE A 272 -0.19 11.81 2.56
C ILE A 272 -1.67 11.43 2.43
N CYS A 273 -2.12 10.41 3.15
CA CYS A 273 -3.48 9.88 3.07
C CYS A 273 -4.41 10.46 4.17
N GLY A 274 -3.88 11.09 5.21
CA GLY A 274 -4.63 11.69 6.31
C GLY A 274 -5.21 10.70 7.34
N SER A 275 -5.22 9.39 7.03
CA SER A 275 -6.02 8.40 7.77
C SER A 275 -5.24 7.30 8.47
N VAL A 276 -3.91 7.36 8.51
CA VAL A 276 -3.09 6.34 9.18
C VAL A 276 -2.91 6.68 10.65
N ASP A 277 -3.34 5.80 11.56
CA ASP A 277 -3.17 5.99 13.00
C ASP A 277 -1.91 5.31 13.53
N THR A 278 -1.10 6.06 14.28
CA THR A 278 0.16 5.61 14.92
C THR A 278 -0.02 5.23 16.39
N GLU A 279 -1.16 5.57 16.97
CA GLU A 279 -1.48 5.33 18.38
C GLU A 279 -2.28 4.04 18.54
N LEU A 280 -2.23 3.51 19.76
CA LEU A 280 -3.09 2.43 20.24
C LEU A 280 -4.15 3.05 21.14
N TYR A 281 -5.38 2.58 21.02
CA TYR A 281 -6.56 3.27 21.57
C TYR A 281 -7.23 2.54 22.70
N ASP A 282 -7.35 1.21 22.65
CA ASP A 282 -8.01 0.41 23.67
C ASP A 282 -7.30 -0.93 23.84
N ILE A 283 -7.40 -1.52 25.04
CA ILE A 283 -6.81 -2.82 25.36
C ILE A 283 -7.80 -3.68 26.15
N VAL A 284 -7.92 -4.94 25.75
CA VAL A 284 -8.73 -5.97 26.41
C VAL A 284 -7.89 -7.21 26.64
N ILE A 285 -8.05 -7.81 27.82
CA ILE A 285 -7.48 -9.11 28.16
C ILE A 285 -8.62 -10.12 28.24
N ILE A 286 -8.48 -11.23 27.52
CA ILE A 286 -9.46 -12.32 27.50
C ILE A 286 -8.82 -13.53 28.16
N PRO A 287 -9.27 -13.94 29.36
CA PRO A 287 -8.74 -15.12 30.04
C PRO A 287 -8.94 -16.39 29.20
N GLY A 288 -7.92 -17.25 29.18
CA GLY A 288 -8.00 -18.59 28.58
C GLY A 288 -8.45 -19.65 29.59
N GLU A 289 -8.51 -20.91 29.15
CA GLU A 289 -8.97 -22.02 29.98
C GLU A 289 -8.01 -22.39 31.13
N THR A 290 -6.72 -22.10 30.97
CA THR A 290 -5.69 -22.41 31.97
C THR A 290 -5.26 -21.16 32.73
N GLN A 291 -4.92 -21.32 34.01
CA GLN A 291 -4.51 -20.21 34.86
C GLN A 291 -3.30 -19.47 34.26
N GLY A 292 -3.44 -18.17 34.04
CA GLY A 292 -2.40 -17.32 33.44
C GLY A 292 -2.37 -17.32 31.90
N SER A 293 -3.06 -18.24 31.22
CA SER A 293 -3.25 -18.19 29.77
C SER A 293 -4.26 -17.11 29.41
N HIS A 294 -3.96 -16.27 28.42
CA HIS A 294 -4.82 -15.15 28.03
C HIS A 294 -4.48 -14.59 26.64
N LEU A 295 -5.50 -14.07 25.98
CA LEU A 295 -5.36 -13.22 24.79
C LEU A 295 -5.23 -11.76 25.22
N VAL A 296 -4.55 -10.97 24.39
CA VAL A 296 -4.59 -9.51 24.48
C VAL A 296 -5.06 -8.97 23.14
N VAL A 297 -6.12 -8.17 23.14
CA VAL A 297 -6.67 -7.55 21.94
C VAL A 297 -6.57 -6.05 22.09
N ILE A 298 -6.02 -5.37 21.08
CA ILE A 298 -5.72 -3.95 21.13
C ILE A 298 -6.33 -3.27 19.91
N ALA A 299 -7.08 -2.20 20.14
CA ALA A 299 -7.60 -1.34 19.09
C ALA A 299 -6.49 -0.40 18.59
N ALA A 300 -6.22 -0.41 17.27
CA ALA A 300 -5.11 0.31 16.67
C ALA A 300 -5.57 1.32 15.60
N GLY A 301 -6.76 1.92 15.78
CA GLY A 301 -7.30 2.92 14.88
C GLY A 301 -7.46 2.36 13.47
N SER A 302 -6.91 3.06 12.47
CA SER A 302 -6.94 2.57 11.09
C SER A 302 -6.05 1.37 10.80
N GLN A 303 -5.21 0.95 11.75
CA GLN A 303 -4.39 -0.27 11.63
C GLN A 303 -5.16 -1.55 11.98
N GLY A 304 -6.47 -1.46 12.24
CA GLY A 304 -7.30 -2.59 12.65
C GLY A 304 -7.09 -2.92 14.13
N VAL A 305 -6.76 -4.18 14.42
CA VAL A 305 -6.45 -4.62 15.78
C VAL A 305 -5.11 -5.35 15.86
N ILE A 306 -4.53 -5.37 17.05
CA ILE A 306 -3.35 -6.16 17.36
C ILE A 306 -3.76 -7.22 18.38
N VAL A 307 -3.44 -8.49 18.08
CA VAL A 307 -3.82 -9.64 18.90
C VAL A 307 -2.56 -10.36 19.34
N LYS A 308 -2.44 -10.58 20.65
CA LYS A 308 -1.55 -11.58 21.23
C LYS A 308 -2.35 -12.87 21.43
N ASP A 309 -1.91 -13.96 20.82
CA ASP A 309 -2.54 -15.26 20.99
C ASP A 309 -2.14 -15.96 22.32
N LEU A 310 -2.67 -17.15 22.53
CA LEU A 310 -2.40 -17.98 23.72
C LEU A 310 -0.97 -18.54 23.73
N GLU A 311 -0.27 -18.52 22.59
CA GLU A 311 1.11 -18.95 22.41
C GLU A 311 2.12 -17.79 22.52
N ASP A 312 1.66 -16.62 22.99
CA ASP A 312 2.43 -15.37 23.10
C ASP A 312 2.88 -14.78 21.74
N ASN A 313 2.32 -15.21 20.60
CA ASN A 313 2.59 -14.57 19.32
C ASN A 313 1.73 -13.32 19.11
N TRP A 314 2.33 -12.27 18.57
CA TRP A 314 1.65 -11.01 18.25
C TRP A 314 1.37 -10.89 16.75
N GLN A 315 0.11 -10.59 16.42
CA GLN A 315 -0.35 -10.43 15.05
C GLN A 315 -1.14 -9.14 14.89
N ARG A 316 -1.01 -8.50 13.72
CA ARG A 316 -1.82 -7.34 13.34
C ARG A 316 -2.89 -7.83 12.37
N MET A 317 -4.13 -7.52 12.65
CA MET A 317 -5.28 -8.09 11.96
C MET A 317 -6.17 -7.00 11.39
N ALA A 318 -6.60 -7.20 10.15
CA ALA A 318 -7.62 -6.38 9.53
C ALA A 318 -8.97 -6.63 10.19
N VAL A 319 -9.73 -5.56 10.37
CA VAL A 319 -11.08 -5.60 10.94
C VAL A 319 -11.91 -4.58 10.18
N LEU A 320 -13.04 -5.02 9.61
CA LEU A 320 -13.82 -4.19 8.69
C LEU A 320 -12.93 -3.65 7.55
N TYR A 321 -12.91 -2.34 7.32
CA TYR A 321 -11.99 -1.72 6.36
C TYR A 321 -10.74 -1.12 7.01
N ALA A 322 -10.61 -1.19 8.34
CA ALA A 322 -9.39 -0.81 9.05
C ALA A 322 -8.34 -1.92 8.84
N ASN A 323 -7.27 -1.59 8.12
CA ASN A 323 -6.29 -2.55 7.65
C ASN A 323 -4.90 -2.17 8.16
N PRO A 324 -4.17 -3.12 8.78
CA PRO A 324 -2.77 -2.91 9.14
C PRO A 324 -2.00 -2.41 7.92
N SER A 325 -1.20 -1.37 8.11
CA SER A 325 -0.25 -0.95 7.09
C SER A 325 0.55 -2.18 6.61
N PRO A 326 0.83 -2.30 5.30
CA PRO A 326 1.63 -3.40 4.73
C PRO A 326 2.97 -3.54 5.45
N LEU A 327 3.32 -4.70 6.02
CA LEU A 327 4.44 -4.92 6.99
C LEU A 327 5.79 -4.50 6.46
#